data_AF-W5TXE7-F1
#
_entry.id   AF-W5TXE7-F1
#
_cell.length_a   1.000
_cell.length_b   1.000
_cell.length_c   1.000
_cell.angle_alpha   90.00
_cell.angle_beta   90.00
_cell.angle_gamma   90.00
#
_symmetry.space_group_name_H-M   'P 1'
#
loop_
_entity.id
_entity.type
_entity.pdbx_description
1 polymer ?
#
loop_
_entity_poly.entity_id
_entity_poly.type
_entity_poly.pdbx_seq_one_letter_code
_entity_poly.pdbx_strand_id
1 'polypeptide(L)'
;MELGPPEATALHTEGIHPVAQLLEASARRIRDSIPCFTSFGPVTPLDEFAQRVWGETFARERVPVECRLTVYVTDEELDDLSEAVVEDLGLNRDGFSSVVDRKVVVGLHPISLEDPENEFYRQFVGHHEEAVGSGA
;
A
#
# COMPACT_ATOMS: atom_id res chain seq x y z
N MET A 1 3.86 -38.66 -21.61
CA MET A 1 4.51 -37.34 -21.44
C MET A 1 3.61 -36.56 -20.52
N GLU A 2 3.97 -36.51 -19.25
CA GLU A 2 3.22 -35.84 -18.19
C GLU A 2 3.59 -34.35 -18.24
N LEU A 3 2.59 -33.48 -18.38
CA LEU A 3 2.76 -32.02 -18.34
C LEU A 3 2.88 -31.62 -16.86
N GLY A 4 4.08 -31.22 -16.44
CA GLY A 4 4.30 -30.65 -15.12
C GLY A 4 3.48 -29.37 -14.91
N PRO A 5 3.14 -29.01 -13.66
CA PRO A 5 2.35 -27.83 -13.38
C PRO A 5 3.07 -26.56 -13.87
N PRO A 6 2.34 -25.51 -14.26
CA PRO A 6 2.96 -24.27 -14.70
C PRO A 6 3.81 -23.70 -13.57
N GLU A 7 5.12 -23.59 -13.80
CA GLU A 7 6.00 -22.77 -12.98
C GLU A 7 5.35 -21.38 -12.86
N ALA A 8 5.08 -20.98 -11.62
CA ALA A 8 4.65 -19.63 -11.32
C ALA A 8 5.69 -18.69 -11.92
N THR A 9 5.34 -18.06 -13.03
CA THR A 9 6.13 -17.01 -13.65
C THR A 9 6.29 -15.93 -12.61
N ALA A 10 7.47 -15.89 -11.98
CA ALA A 10 7.97 -14.72 -11.29
C ALA A 10 8.02 -13.62 -12.34
N LEU A 11 6.96 -12.80 -12.36
CA LEU A 11 6.90 -11.56 -13.12
C LEU A 11 7.92 -10.60 -12.50
N HIS A 12 9.19 -10.78 -12.87
CA HIS A 12 10.20 -9.73 -12.81
C HIS A 12 9.79 -8.66 -13.82
N THR A 13 8.88 -7.79 -13.38
CA THR A 13 8.48 -6.62 -14.15
C THR A 13 9.30 -5.47 -13.61
N GLU A 14 10.15 -4.86 -14.44
CA GLU A 14 10.63 -3.50 -14.20
C GLU A 14 9.39 -2.57 -14.21
N GLY A 15 8.76 -2.42 -13.06
CA GLY A 15 7.48 -1.73 -12.93
C GLY A 15 6.99 -1.68 -11.49
N ILE A 16 6.20 -0.67 -11.17
CA ILE A 16 5.58 -0.52 -9.83
C ILE A 16 4.64 -1.72 -9.62
N HIS A 17 4.76 -2.39 -8.47
CA HIS A 17 3.96 -3.56 -8.14
C HIS A 17 2.45 -3.25 -8.28
N PRO A 18 1.60 -4.14 -8.86
CA PRO A 18 0.19 -3.83 -9.11
C PRO A 18 -0.58 -3.36 -7.86
N VAL A 19 -0.28 -3.94 -6.70
CA VAL A 19 -0.87 -3.52 -5.42
C VAL A 19 -0.44 -2.11 -5.01
N ALA A 20 0.81 -1.74 -5.29
CA ALA A 20 1.30 -0.39 -5.04
C ALA A 20 0.59 0.64 -5.95
N GLN A 21 0.24 0.26 -7.19
CA GLN A 21 -0.57 1.08 -8.09
C GLN A 21 -2.02 1.21 -7.61
N LEU A 22 -2.61 0.13 -7.08
CA LEU A 22 -3.96 0.19 -6.50
C LEU A 22 -4.01 1.12 -5.29
N LEU A 23 -3.04 1.04 -4.38
CA LEU A 23 -2.95 1.96 -3.24
C LEU A 23 -2.82 3.42 -3.67
N GLU A 24 -2.04 3.69 -4.71
CA GLU A 24 -1.93 5.03 -5.29
C GLU A 24 -3.25 5.48 -5.94
N ALA A 25 -3.96 4.57 -6.62
CA ALA A 25 -5.28 4.87 -7.17
C ALA A 25 -6.31 5.18 -6.07
N SER A 26 -6.28 4.46 -4.94
CA SER A 26 -7.13 4.76 -3.78
C SER A 26 -6.86 6.17 -3.24
N ALA A 27 -5.59 6.56 -3.10
CA ALA A 27 -5.22 7.93 -2.70
C ALA A 27 -5.76 8.97 -3.69
N ARG A 28 -5.59 8.73 -4.99
CA ARG A 28 -6.05 9.65 -6.04
C ARG A 28 -7.57 9.81 -6.11
N ARG A 29 -8.36 8.82 -5.66
CA ARG A 29 -9.83 8.96 -5.55
C ARG A 29 -10.24 10.02 -4.54
N ILE A 30 -9.49 10.14 -3.46
CA ILE A 30 -9.75 11.16 -2.44
C ILE A 30 -9.36 12.52 -2.97
N ARG A 31 -8.17 12.63 -3.58
CA ARG A 31 -7.74 13.84 -4.29
C ARG A 31 -6.67 13.53 -5.34
N ASP A 32 -6.87 14.09 -6.53
CA ASP A 32 -6.10 13.80 -7.75
C ASP A 32 -4.60 14.12 -7.62
N SER A 33 -4.22 15.05 -6.74
CA SER A 33 -2.84 15.47 -6.49
C SER A 33 -2.50 15.36 -5.00
N ILE A 34 -2.47 14.13 -4.48
CA ILE A 34 -1.92 13.83 -3.16
C ILE A 34 -0.52 13.24 -3.31
N PRO A 35 0.52 13.86 -2.72
CA PRO A 35 1.80 13.19 -2.55
C PRO A 35 1.61 11.90 -1.75
N CYS A 36 1.98 10.78 -2.34
CA CYS A 36 1.93 9.48 -1.68
C CYS A 36 3.14 8.62 -2.00
N PHE A 37 3.50 7.77 -1.04
CA PHE A 37 4.49 6.72 -1.21
C PHE A 37 3.84 5.38 -0.90
N THR A 38 4.07 4.39 -1.76
CA THR A 38 3.51 3.05 -1.61
C THR A 38 4.62 2.00 -1.56
N SER A 39 4.44 0.99 -0.72
CA SER A 39 5.33 -0.17 -0.67
C SER A 39 4.54 -1.46 -0.42
N PHE A 40 5.04 -2.55 -0.98
CA PHE A 40 4.43 -3.87 -0.89
C PHE A 40 5.50 -4.93 -0.65
N GLY A 41 5.30 -5.82 0.32
CA GLY A 41 6.24 -6.91 0.60
C GLY A 41 5.80 -7.84 1.72
N PRO A 42 6.55 -8.92 2.00
CA PRO A 42 6.28 -9.75 3.17
C PRO A 42 6.43 -8.95 4.46
N VAL A 43 5.67 -9.30 5.50
CA VAL A 43 5.93 -8.79 6.86
C VAL A 43 7.25 -9.39 7.35
N THR A 44 8.37 -8.69 7.10
CA THR A 44 9.74 -9.20 7.27
C THR A 44 9.99 -9.88 8.62
N PRO A 45 9.61 -9.29 9.78
CA PRO A 45 9.84 -9.95 11.07
C PRO A 45 9.13 -11.31 11.21
N LEU A 46 7.94 -11.44 10.61
CA LEU A 46 7.16 -12.67 10.67
C LEU A 46 7.71 -13.72 9.70
N ASP A 47 8.15 -13.31 8.52
CA ASP A 47 8.82 -14.18 7.54
C ASP A 47 10.14 -14.75 8.10
N GLU A 48 10.99 -13.89 8.67
CA GLU A 48 12.26 -14.30 9.28
C GLU A 48 12.05 -15.25 10.47
N PHE A 49 11.08 -14.94 11.34
CA PHE A 49 10.74 -15.82 12.46
C PHE A 49 10.23 -17.18 11.96
N ALA A 50 9.33 -17.18 10.98
CA ALA A 50 8.75 -18.42 10.46
C ALA A 50 9.82 -19.31 9.79
N GLN A 51 10.71 -18.72 9.00
CA GLN A 51 11.85 -19.43 8.43
C GLN A 51 12.78 -19.99 9.51
N ARG A 52 12.99 -19.26 10.62
CA ARG A 52 13.85 -19.72 11.71
C ARG A 52 13.27 -20.90 12.50
N VAL A 53 11.95 -20.94 12.67
CA VAL A 53 11.27 -21.97 13.48
C VAL A 53 10.95 -23.22 12.66
N TRP A 54 10.49 -23.04 11.41
CA TRP A 54 9.95 -24.13 10.58
C TRP A 54 10.79 -24.42 9.33
N GLY A 55 11.80 -23.59 9.02
CA GLY A 55 12.72 -23.81 7.92
C GLY A 55 12.01 -23.93 6.56
N GLU A 56 12.53 -24.82 5.72
CA GLU A 56 12.02 -25.06 4.36
C GLU A 56 10.62 -25.71 4.33
N THR A 57 10.10 -26.17 5.47
CA THR A 57 8.74 -26.75 5.54
C THR A 57 7.64 -25.69 5.61
N PHE A 58 8.01 -24.43 5.80
CA PHE A 58 7.08 -23.33 5.87
C PHE A 58 6.79 -22.75 4.47
N ALA A 59 5.53 -22.82 4.07
CA ALA A 59 5.02 -22.18 2.85
C ALA A 59 4.98 -20.66 3.05
N ARG A 60 5.85 -19.93 2.34
CA ARG A 60 5.98 -18.45 2.45
C ARG A 60 4.72 -17.71 2.02
N GLU A 61 3.88 -18.36 1.23
CA GLU A 61 2.57 -17.88 0.80
C GLU A 61 1.61 -17.70 1.99
N ARG A 62 1.91 -18.32 3.13
CA ARG A 62 1.15 -18.18 4.38
C ARG A 62 1.56 -16.95 5.19
N VAL A 63 2.67 -16.29 4.86
CA VAL A 63 3.05 -15.02 5.49
C VAL A 63 2.13 -13.94 4.95
N PRO A 64 1.45 -13.18 5.83
CA PRO A 64 0.79 -11.95 5.43
C PRO A 64 1.77 -11.02 4.70
N VAL A 65 1.25 -10.27 3.74
CA VAL A 65 1.99 -9.17 3.16
C VAL A 65 1.59 -7.86 3.78
N GLU A 66 2.54 -6.95 3.80
CA GLU A 66 2.35 -5.58 4.20
C GLU A 66 2.14 -4.71 2.97
N CYS A 67 1.04 -3.95 3.00
CA CYS A 67 0.71 -2.89 2.07
C CYS A 67 0.85 -1.57 2.84
N ARG A 68 1.84 -0.75 2.51
CA ARG A 68 1.99 0.58 3.15
C ARG A 68 1.62 1.67 2.16
N LEU A 69 0.81 2.60 2.63
CA LEU A 69 0.47 3.85 1.96
C LEU A 69 0.75 4.99 2.94
N THR A 70 1.77 5.79 2.62
CA THR A 70 2.07 7.03 3.32
C THR A 70 1.58 8.18 2.46
N VAL A 71 0.76 9.05 3.01
CA VAL A 71 -0.10 9.94 2.22
C VAL A 71 -0.39 11.24 2.97
N TYR A 72 -0.50 12.36 2.25
CA TYR A 72 -0.90 13.64 2.84
C TYR A 72 -2.42 13.81 2.79
N VAL A 73 -3.07 13.58 3.93
CA VAL A 73 -4.53 13.68 4.10
C VAL A 73 -4.86 14.21 5.50
N THR A 74 -6.02 14.86 5.62
CA THR A 74 -6.66 15.19 6.89
C THR A 74 -7.27 13.95 7.56
N ASP A 75 -7.69 14.06 8.81
CA ASP A 75 -8.36 12.96 9.52
C ASP A 75 -9.70 12.55 8.85
N GLU A 76 -10.46 13.52 8.32
CA GLU A 76 -11.71 13.23 7.59
C GLU A 76 -11.42 12.48 6.28
N GLU A 77 -10.40 12.92 5.54
CA GLU A 77 -9.94 12.24 4.32
C GLU A 77 -9.32 10.86 4.61
N LEU A 78 -8.81 10.62 5.82
CA LEU A 78 -8.25 9.33 6.21
C LEU A 78 -9.32 8.25 6.35
N ASP A 79 -10.51 8.60 6.84
CA ASP A 79 -11.65 7.68 6.92
C ASP A 79 -12.11 7.28 5.50
N ASP A 80 -12.31 8.26 4.61
CA ASP A 80 -12.68 8.01 3.21
C ASP A 80 -11.59 7.20 2.48
N LEU A 81 -10.31 7.50 2.74
CA LEU A 81 -9.19 6.74 2.18
C LEU A 81 -9.19 5.30 2.67
N SER A 82 -9.51 5.08 3.95
CA SER A 82 -9.56 3.74 4.54
C SER A 82 -10.63 2.89 3.85
N GLU A 83 -11.79 3.47 3.54
CA GLU A 83 -12.85 2.79 2.78
C GLU A 83 -12.41 2.48 1.34
N ALA A 84 -11.80 3.45 0.66
CA ALA A 84 -11.30 3.27 -0.71
C ALA A 84 -10.24 2.15 -0.80
N VAL A 85 -9.32 2.09 0.18
CA VAL A 85 -8.29 1.04 0.24
C VAL A 85 -8.92 -0.33 0.50
N VAL A 86 -9.94 -0.42 1.37
CA VAL A 86 -10.67 -1.67 1.61
C VAL A 86 -11.33 -2.17 0.34
N GLU A 87 -11.98 -1.28 -0.41
CA GLU A 87 -12.63 -1.62 -1.68
C GLU A 87 -11.61 -2.07 -2.73
N ASP A 88 -10.55 -1.29 -2.95
CA ASP A 88 -9.56 -1.52 -4.01
C ASP A 88 -8.70 -2.75 -3.78
N LEU A 89 -8.40 -3.07 -2.52
CA LEU A 89 -7.71 -4.29 -2.16
C LEU A 89 -8.66 -5.48 -1.98
N GLY A 90 -9.98 -5.26 -2.06
CA GLY A 90 -10.98 -6.30 -1.84
C GLY A 90 -10.83 -6.96 -0.47
N LEU A 91 -10.63 -6.15 0.58
CA LEU A 91 -10.38 -6.64 1.93
C LEU A 91 -11.69 -7.10 2.58
N ASN A 92 -11.65 -8.27 3.20
CA ASN A 92 -12.69 -8.70 4.12
C ASN A 92 -12.34 -8.35 5.57
N ARG A 93 -13.27 -8.63 6.48
CA ARG A 93 -13.12 -8.35 7.92
C ARG A 93 -11.93 -9.06 8.59
N ASP A 94 -11.47 -10.17 8.01
CA ASP A 94 -10.33 -10.95 8.53
C ASP A 94 -8.98 -10.49 7.96
N GLY A 95 -8.99 -9.40 7.17
CA GLY A 95 -7.82 -8.84 6.50
C GLY A 95 -7.35 -9.65 5.30
N PHE A 96 -8.16 -10.56 4.78
CA PHE A 96 -7.86 -11.26 3.54
C PHE A 96 -8.23 -10.39 2.34
N SER A 97 -7.30 -10.28 1.39
CA SER A 97 -7.47 -9.57 0.13
C SER A 97 -7.79 -10.56 -0.99
N SER A 98 -8.88 -10.34 -1.71
CA SER A 98 -9.19 -11.10 -2.93
C SER A 98 -8.27 -10.76 -4.10
N VAL A 99 -7.67 -9.57 -4.10
CA VAL A 99 -6.72 -9.10 -5.14
C VAL A 99 -5.36 -9.76 -4.96
N VAL A 100 -4.89 -9.87 -3.71
CA VAL A 100 -3.58 -10.42 -3.39
C VAL A 100 -3.64 -11.92 -3.08
N ASP A 101 -4.83 -12.47 -2.88
CA ASP A 101 -5.11 -13.87 -2.53
C ASP A 101 -4.42 -14.33 -1.23
N ARG A 102 -4.32 -13.41 -0.25
CA ARG A 102 -3.74 -13.69 1.08
C ARG A 102 -4.13 -12.64 2.10
N LYS A 103 -3.74 -12.88 3.35
CA LYS A 103 -3.84 -11.87 4.41
C LYS A 103 -2.92 -10.68 4.11
N VAL A 104 -3.46 -9.49 4.32
CA VAL A 104 -2.78 -8.22 4.13
C VAL A 104 -2.83 -7.44 5.44
N VAL A 105 -1.72 -6.81 5.77
CA VAL A 105 -1.64 -5.77 6.80
C VAL A 105 -1.52 -4.44 6.07
N VAL A 106 -2.46 -3.53 6.32
CA VAL A 106 -2.43 -2.18 5.74
C VAL A 106 -1.88 -1.20 6.77
N GLY A 107 -0.78 -0.52 6.42
CA GLY A 107 -0.27 0.62 7.15
C GLY A 107 -0.67 1.92 6.45
N LEU A 108 -1.55 2.71 7.06
CA LEU A 108 -1.88 4.06 6.62
C LEU A 108 -1.14 5.06 7.51
N HIS A 109 -0.32 5.91 6.88
CA HIS A 109 0.50 6.89 7.59
C HIS A 109 0.24 8.29 7.04
N PRO A 110 -0.48 9.15 7.78
CA PRO A 110 -0.62 10.55 7.39
C PRO A 110 0.74 11.25 7.50
N ILE A 111 1.10 12.03 6.48
CA ILE A 111 2.27 12.92 6.54
C ILE A 111 1.85 14.21 7.24
N SER A 112 2.36 14.46 8.44
CA SER A 112 2.17 15.76 9.10
C SER A 112 3.18 16.78 8.57
N LEU A 113 2.68 17.94 8.10
CA LEU A 113 3.53 19.07 7.68
C LEU A 113 4.09 19.85 8.88
N GLU A 114 3.61 19.62 10.09
CA GLU A 114 4.15 20.25 11.29
C GLU A 114 5.51 19.64 11.67
N ASP A 115 5.79 18.42 11.18
CA ASP A 115 7.06 17.73 11.41
C ASP A 115 8.18 18.32 10.53
N PRO A 116 9.30 18.81 11.12
CA PRO A 116 10.39 19.41 10.35
C PRO A 116 11.05 18.46 9.34
N GLU A 117 11.00 17.14 9.56
CA GLU A 117 11.50 16.16 8.60
C GLU A 117 10.68 16.12 7.29
N ASN A 118 9.46 16.65 7.32
CA ASN A 118 8.54 16.70 6.19
C ASN A 118 8.52 18.07 5.48
N GLU A 119 9.46 18.97 5.80
CA GLU A 119 9.52 20.33 5.22
C GLU A 119 9.61 20.31 3.68
N PHE A 120 10.26 19.30 3.10
CA PHE A 120 10.31 19.09 1.65
C PHE A 120 8.91 18.99 1.02
N TYR A 121 7.95 18.36 1.71
CA TYR A 121 6.58 18.20 1.21
C TYR A 121 5.77 19.50 1.27
N ARG A 122 6.15 20.48 2.13
CA ARG A 122 5.45 21.78 2.21
C ARG A 122 5.48 22.54 0.89
N GLN A 123 6.57 22.43 0.12
CA GLN A 123 6.69 23.11 -1.18
C GLN A 123 5.72 22.55 -2.22
N PHE A 124 5.40 21.26 -2.15
CA PHE A 124 4.42 20.62 -3.04
C PHE A 124 2.98 20.93 -2.64
N VAL A 125 2.73 21.15 -1.35
CA VAL A 125 1.40 21.51 -0.82
C VAL A 125 1.10 23.00 -1.02
N GLY A 126 2.07 23.88 -0.80
CA GLY A 126 1.89 25.35 -0.92
C GLY A 126 1.47 25.81 -2.31
N HIS A 127 2.00 25.19 -3.38
CA HIS A 127 1.56 25.46 -4.75
C HIS A 127 0.12 25.01 -5.05
N HIS A 128 -0.45 24.14 -4.22
CA HIS A 128 -1.78 23.56 -4.44
C HIS A 128 -2.88 24.37 -3.72
N GLU A 129 -2.60 24.87 -2.51
CA GLU A 129 -3.55 25.74 -1.79
C GLU A 129 -3.77 27.08 -2.52
N GLU A 130 -2.74 27.62 -3.18
CA GLU A 130 -2.86 28.82 -4.03
C GLU A 130 -3.74 28.59 -5.28
N ALA A 131 -3.74 27.38 -5.84
CA ALA A 131 -4.57 27.02 -6.99
C ALA A 131 -6.06 26.89 -6.62
N VAL A 132 -6.36 26.47 -5.38
CA VAL A 132 -7.74 26.40 -4.85
C VAL A 132 -8.21 27.78 -4.36
N GLY A 133 -7.29 28.62 -3.85
CA GLY A 133 -7.59 29.98 -3.37
C GLY A 133 -7.70 31.06 -4.46
N SER A 134 -7.28 30.81 -5.70
CA SER A 134 -7.36 31.77 -6.81
C SER A 134 -8.66 31.67 -7.62
N GLY A 135 -9.63 30.87 -7.16
CA GLY A 135 -10.96 30.69 -7.75
C GLY A 135 -12.11 31.32 -6.96
N ALA A 136 -11.84 32.32 -6.10
CA ALA A 136 -12.86 33.10 -5.38
C ALA A 136 -13.03 34.51 -5.99
#